data_AF-A0A497TEV7-F1
#
_entry.id   AF-A0A497TEV7-F1
#
_cell.length_a   1.000
_cell.length_b   1.000
_cell.length_c   1.000
_cell.angle_alpha   90.00
_cell.angle_beta   90.00
_cell.angle_gamma   90.00
#
_symmetry.space_group_name_H-M   'P 1'
#
loop_
_entity.id
_entity.type
_entity.pdbx_description
1 polymer ?
#
loop_
_entity_poly.entity_id
_entity_poly.type
_entity_poly.pdbx_seq_one_letter_code
_entity_poly.pdbx_strand_id
1 'polypeptide(L)'
;MLDWRILAASFASLLIISTLIVGDFGIKDILTNIMEKISEWLGSSPFGGFVSTPKEQHNITLKIYATNLSFEPESKINITSDGVDVVDFSGNVYLDLLENRVVLNDVSKTQIRFITNEVSMFGVKIGRLELSDIKFDIESENFNLSSESGPVRIYNFFGDALISNSSVIFMGNVSMVSGDGWEIK
;
A
#
# COMPACT_ATOMS: atom_id res chain seq x y z
N MET A 1 16.34 39.86 9.07
CA MET A 1 15.26 39.12 8.39
C MET A 1 15.06 37.84 9.16
N LEU A 2 13.93 37.69 9.85
CA LEU A 2 13.61 36.45 10.54
C LEU A 2 13.46 35.35 9.48
N ASP A 3 14.20 34.25 9.60
CA ASP A 3 14.14 33.16 8.63
C ASP A 3 12.73 32.56 8.65
N TRP A 4 12.01 32.72 7.55
CA TRP A 4 10.62 32.32 7.43
C TRP A 4 10.43 30.81 7.67
N ARG A 5 11.49 30.00 7.46
CA ARG A 5 11.54 28.57 7.75
C ARG A 5 11.41 28.27 9.24
N ILE A 6 12.04 29.10 10.07
CA ILE A 6 11.96 28.99 11.54
C ILE A 6 10.55 29.35 11.99
N LEU A 7 9.91 30.35 11.37
CA LEU A 7 8.54 30.73 11.68
C LEU A 7 7.54 29.60 11.35
N ALA A 8 7.68 28.96 10.18
CA ALA A 8 6.82 27.87 9.75
C ALA A 8 6.98 26.60 10.61
N ALA A 9 8.23 26.22 10.93
CA ALA A 9 8.51 25.10 11.82
C ALA A 9 7.98 25.35 13.24
N SER A 10 8.10 26.58 13.73
CA SER A 10 7.56 26.98 15.04
C SER A 10 6.03 26.91 15.07
N PHE A 11 5.36 27.32 13.99
CA PHE A 11 3.90 27.25 13.88
C PHE A 11 3.40 25.81 13.84
N ALA A 12 4.03 24.94 13.05
CA ALA A 12 3.71 23.51 13.00
C ALA A 12 3.92 22.82 14.36
N SER A 13 5.04 23.15 15.04
CA SER A 13 5.36 22.62 16.36
C SER A 13 4.34 23.07 17.41
N LEU A 14 3.91 24.33 17.39
CA LEU A 14 2.88 24.86 18.30
C LEU A 14 1.51 24.23 18.05
N LEU A 15 1.17 23.89 16.81
CA LEU A 15 -0.07 23.17 16.46
C LEU A 15 -0.07 21.72 16.98
N ILE A 16 1.06 21.02 16.87
CA ILE A 16 1.20 19.65 17.38
C ILE A 16 1.16 19.64 18.92
N ILE A 17 1.83 20.61 19.56
CA ILE A 17 1.84 20.71 21.02
C ILE A 17 0.46 21.12 21.56
N SER A 18 -0.25 22.04 20.89
CA SER A 18 -1.59 22.45 21.33
C SER A 18 -2.63 21.31 21.20
N THR A 19 -2.51 20.47 20.18
CA THR A 19 -3.37 19.28 20.00
C THR A 19 -3.08 18.17 21.00
N LEU A 20 -1.82 18.01 21.43
CA LEU A 20 -1.43 17.07 22.49
C LEU A 20 -1.89 17.50 23.89
N ILE A 21 -1.91 18.81 24.18
CA ILE A 21 -2.29 19.33 25.52
C ILE A 21 -3.81 19.32 25.76
N VAL A 22 -4.63 19.36 24.70
CA VAL A 22 -6.11 19.34 24.78
C VAL A 22 -6.68 17.90 24.79
N GLY A 23 -5.81 16.89 24.90
CA GLY A 23 -6.18 15.48 24.89
C GLY A 23 -6.98 15.03 26.11
N ASP A 24 -8.30 15.27 26.12
CA ASP A 24 -9.24 14.36 26.80
C ASP A 24 -10.71 14.39 26.28
N PHE A 25 -11.07 15.14 25.23
CA PHE A 25 -12.45 15.10 24.73
C PHE A 25 -12.55 15.18 23.18
N GLY A 26 -12.93 14.07 22.54
CA GLY A 26 -13.67 14.07 21.25
C GLY A 26 -12.92 14.40 19.94
N ILE A 27 -11.59 14.30 19.87
CA ILE A 27 -10.80 14.90 18.78
C ILE A 27 -10.69 14.06 17.49
N LYS A 28 -11.32 12.87 17.39
CA LYS A 28 -11.25 12.07 16.15
C LYS A 28 -11.84 12.81 14.94
N ASP A 29 -12.92 13.57 15.14
CA ASP A 29 -13.59 14.30 14.05
C ASP A 29 -12.92 15.66 13.73
N ILE A 30 -12.21 16.25 14.70
CA ILE A 30 -11.55 17.55 14.53
C ILE A 30 -10.18 17.38 13.87
N LEU A 31 -9.41 16.34 14.22
CA LEU A 31 -8.11 16.06 13.60
C LEU A 31 -8.26 15.67 12.13
N THR A 32 -9.31 14.92 11.79
CA THR A 32 -9.59 14.54 10.39
C THR A 32 -9.90 15.77 9.55
N ASN A 33 -10.77 16.67 10.04
CA ASN A 33 -11.08 17.94 9.38
C ASN A 33 -9.88 18.89 9.27
N ILE A 34 -8.99 18.91 10.26
CA ILE A 34 -7.77 19.74 10.22
C ILE A 34 -6.75 19.16 9.25
N MET A 35 -6.58 17.83 9.20
CA MET A 35 -5.69 17.18 8.24
C MET A 35 -6.18 17.31 6.80
N GLU A 36 -7.48 17.20 6.54
CA GLU A 36 -8.07 17.49 5.22
C GLU A 36 -7.80 18.93 4.81
N LYS A 37 -8.05 19.90 5.69
CA LYS A 37 -7.80 21.33 5.40
C LYS A 37 -6.31 21.65 5.24
N ILE A 38 -5.41 20.99 5.98
CA ILE A 38 -3.97 21.14 5.79
C ILE A 38 -3.56 20.54 4.45
N SER A 39 -4.15 19.42 4.03
CA SER A 39 -3.89 18.83 2.71
C SER A 39 -4.37 19.74 1.57
N GLU A 40 -5.55 20.35 1.69
CA GLU A 40 -6.07 21.34 0.73
C GLU A 40 -5.20 22.60 0.68
N TRP A 41 -4.72 23.05 1.84
CA TRP A 41 -3.88 24.24 1.94
C TRP A 41 -2.46 24.01 1.42
N LEU A 42 -1.91 22.80 1.60
CA LEU A 42 -0.64 22.40 1.00
C LEU A 42 -0.76 22.12 -0.50
N GLY A 43 -1.92 21.63 -0.96
CA GLY A 43 -2.22 21.43 -2.38
C GLY A 43 -2.38 22.73 -3.18
N SER A 44 -2.76 23.82 -2.53
CA SER A 44 -2.93 25.15 -3.14
C SER A 44 -1.73 26.10 -2.92
N SER A 45 -0.68 25.61 -2.29
CA SER A 45 0.51 26.39 -1.95
C SER A 45 1.55 26.41 -3.08
N PRO A 46 2.10 27.58 -3.45
CA PRO A 46 3.18 27.70 -4.43
C PRO A 46 4.51 27.10 -3.94
N PHE A 47 4.53 26.54 -2.73
CA PHE A 47 5.65 25.78 -2.16
C PHE A 47 5.62 24.28 -2.51
N GLY A 48 4.63 23.80 -3.29
CA GLY A 48 4.46 22.40 -3.71
C GLY A 48 5.37 21.92 -4.86
N GLY A 49 6.47 22.60 -5.15
CA GLY A 49 7.43 22.13 -6.15
C GLY A 49 8.36 21.07 -5.56
N PHE A 50 7.94 19.80 -5.51
CA PHE A 50 8.76 18.57 -5.53
C PHE A 50 7.95 17.30 -5.20
N VAL A 51 6.63 17.40 -4.97
CA VAL A 51 5.78 16.20 -4.96
C VAL A 51 5.15 16.11 -6.33
N SER A 52 5.72 15.26 -7.18
CA SER A 52 5.04 14.77 -8.37
C SER A 52 3.63 14.35 -7.96
N THR A 53 2.64 15.15 -8.36
CA THR A 53 1.22 14.80 -8.29
C THR A 53 1.08 13.37 -8.76
N PRO A 54 0.51 12.45 -7.96
CA PRO A 54 0.23 11.13 -8.48
C PRO A 54 -0.69 11.30 -9.70
N LYS A 55 -0.31 10.63 -10.80
CA LYS A 55 -1.24 10.27 -11.86
C LYS A 55 -2.49 9.66 -11.21
N GLU A 56 -3.65 9.89 -11.82
CA GLU A 56 -4.96 9.38 -11.40
C GLU A 56 -4.84 8.05 -10.64
N GLN A 57 -5.27 8.06 -9.36
CA GLN A 57 -5.17 6.90 -8.48
C GLN A 57 -6.52 6.22 -8.42
N HIS A 58 -6.55 4.95 -8.83
CA HIS A 58 -7.75 4.13 -8.82
C HIS A 58 -7.69 3.20 -7.62
N ASN A 59 -8.70 3.25 -6.76
CA ASN A 59 -8.87 2.24 -5.74
C ASN A 59 -9.36 0.95 -6.39
N ILE A 60 -8.64 -0.15 -6.16
CA ILE A 60 -8.94 -1.46 -6.70
C ILE A 60 -8.88 -2.53 -5.61
N THR A 61 -9.65 -3.59 -5.83
CA THR A 61 -9.41 -4.90 -5.21
C THR A 61 -9.00 -5.85 -6.32
N LEU A 62 -7.76 -6.33 -6.28
CA LEU A 62 -7.25 -7.33 -7.21
C LEU A 62 -7.04 -8.65 -6.47
N LYS A 63 -7.76 -9.67 -6.88
CA LYS A 63 -7.61 -11.03 -6.38
C LYS A 63 -6.90 -11.89 -7.42
N ILE A 64 -5.74 -12.42 -7.06
CA ILE A 64 -4.90 -13.28 -7.89
C ILE A 64 -4.97 -14.71 -7.38
N TYR A 65 -5.26 -15.66 -8.27
CA TYR A 65 -5.25 -17.09 -8.00
C TYR A 65 -4.00 -17.68 -8.66
N ALA A 66 -2.89 -17.65 -7.94
CA ALA A 66 -1.61 -18.21 -8.38
C ALA A 66 -1.18 -19.34 -7.43
N THR A 67 -0.41 -20.30 -7.94
CA THR A 67 0.20 -21.34 -7.09
C THR A 67 1.39 -20.80 -6.32
N ASN A 68 2.16 -19.92 -6.96
CA ASN A 68 3.25 -19.18 -6.35
C ASN A 68 3.21 -17.72 -6.79
N LEU A 69 3.68 -16.85 -5.91
CA LEU A 69 3.80 -15.42 -6.19
C LEU A 69 5.05 -14.89 -5.49
N SER A 70 5.83 -14.06 -6.19
CA SER A 70 6.95 -13.38 -5.58
C SER A 70 6.93 -11.91 -5.93
N PHE A 71 7.19 -11.07 -4.93
CA PHE A 71 7.33 -9.63 -5.10
C PHE A 71 8.30 -9.07 -4.08
N GLU A 72 8.85 -7.90 -4.39
CA GLU A 72 9.76 -7.15 -3.52
C GLU A 72 9.16 -5.77 -3.31
N PRO A 73 8.64 -5.46 -2.10
CA PRO A 73 8.13 -4.14 -1.78
C PRO A 73 9.23 -3.07 -1.88
N GLU A 74 8.88 -1.91 -2.43
CA GLU A 74 9.78 -0.74 -2.50
C GLU A 74 9.93 -0.02 -1.16
N SER A 75 9.00 -0.25 -0.24
CA SER A 75 8.98 0.29 1.11
C SER A 75 8.97 -0.85 2.12
N LYS A 76 9.41 -0.54 3.34
CA LYS A 76 9.25 -1.46 4.47
C LYS A 76 7.77 -1.76 4.69
N ILE A 77 7.46 -3.02 4.96
CA ILE A 77 6.10 -3.50 5.21
C ILE A 77 5.99 -4.13 6.59
N ASN A 78 4.77 -4.11 7.14
CA ASN A 78 4.44 -4.88 8.34
C ASN A 78 3.68 -6.13 7.92
N ILE A 79 4.02 -7.27 8.51
CA ILE A 79 3.45 -8.57 8.17
C ILE A 79 2.90 -9.18 9.45
N THR A 80 1.63 -9.56 9.44
CA THR A 80 0.96 -10.23 10.56
C THR A 80 0.43 -11.58 10.11
N SER A 81 0.71 -12.62 10.90
CA SER A 81 0.26 -14.00 10.65
C SER A 81 0.15 -14.75 11.98
N ASP A 82 -1.03 -15.26 12.32
CA ASP A 82 -1.27 -16.20 13.44
C ASP A 82 -0.40 -15.96 14.71
N GLY A 83 -0.44 -14.75 15.26
CA GLY A 83 0.29 -14.39 16.48
C GLY A 83 1.77 -14.05 16.30
N VAL A 84 2.24 -13.97 15.05
CA VAL A 84 3.56 -13.46 14.67
C VAL A 84 3.41 -12.13 13.95
N ASP A 85 4.13 -11.14 14.43
CA ASP A 85 4.27 -9.84 13.78
C ASP A 85 5.72 -9.64 13.34
N VAL A 86 5.90 -9.32 12.05
CA VAL A 86 7.17 -8.86 11.49
C VAL A 86 7.00 -7.38 11.16
N VAL A 87 7.74 -6.54 11.87
CA VAL A 87 7.67 -5.07 11.72
C VAL A 87 8.82 -4.61 10.85
N ASP A 88 8.57 -3.63 9.98
CA ASP A 88 9.59 -2.95 9.19
C ASP A 88 10.39 -3.88 8.23
N PHE A 89 9.74 -4.95 7.72
CA PHE A 89 10.38 -5.91 6.83
C PHE A 89 10.75 -5.28 5.48
N SER A 90 11.97 -5.53 5.02
CA SER A 90 12.47 -5.13 3.70
C SER A 90 13.11 -6.35 3.05
N GLY A 91 12.70 -6.68 1.84
CA GLY A 91 13.24 -7.82 1.11
C GLY A 91 12.18 -8.50 0.25
N ASN A 92 12.52 -9.67 -0.29
CA ASN A 92 11.64 -10.41 -1.16
C ASN A 92 10.63 -11.24 -0.36
N VAL A 93 9.36 -11.15 -0.74
CA VAL A 93 8.28 -11.99 -0.25
C VAL A 93 8.01 -13.06 -1.31
N TYR A 94 8.11 -14.33 -0.92
CA TYR A 94 7.72 -15.46 -1.75
C TYR A 94 6.58 -16.21 -1.08
N LEU A 95 5.52 -16.45 -1.85
CA LEU A 95 4.30 -17.10 -1.44
C LEU A 95 4.16 -18.40 -2.19
N ASP A 96 3.97 -19.48 -1.45
CA ASP A 96 3.67 -20.81 -1.96
C ASP A 96 2.29 -21.20 -1.46
N LEU A 97 1.28 -20.92 -2.29
CA LEU A 97 -0.13 -21.13 -1.93
C LEU A 97 -0.52 -22.61 -2.00
N LEU A 98 0.27 -23.46 -2.68
CA LEU A 98 0.05 -24.90 -2.66
C LEU A 98 0.44 -25.53 -1.31
N GLU A 99 1.52 -25.02 -0.71
CA GLU A 99 2.03 -25.49 0.59
C GLU A 99 1.64 -24.60 1.77
N ASN A 100 0.78 -23.58 1.55
CA ASN A 100 0.41 -22.56 2.54
C ASN A 100 1.63 -21.96 3.25
N ARG A 101 2.70 -21.69 2.50
CA ARG A 101 3.99 -21.28 3.03
C ARG A 101 4.35 -19.88 2.56
N VAL A 102 4.78 -19.06 3.52
CA VAL A 102 5.39 -17.75 3.24
C VAL A 102 6.87 -17.82 3.54
N VAL A 103 7.67 -17.31 2.60
CA VAL A 103 9.12 -17.19 2.72
C VAL A 103 9.51 -15.72 2.59
N LEU A 104 10.08 -15.17 3.66
CA LEU A 104 10.60 -13.81 3.70
C LEU A 104 12.12 -13.87 3.57
N ASN A 105 12.63 -13.29 2.48
CA ASN A 105 14.06 -13.22 2.19
C ASN A 105 14.56 -11.80 2.50
N ASP A 106 15.23 -11.63 3.63
CA ASP A 106 15.90 -10.36 3.92
C ASP A 106 17.18 -10.21 3.07
N VAL A 107 17.56 -8.96 2.80
CA VAL A 107 18.78 -8.56 2.09
C VAL A 107 20.03 -9.15 2.76
N SER A 108 19.98 -9.39 4.07
CA SER A 108 21.05 -10.02 4.87
C SER A 108 21.23 -11.53 4.65
N LYS A 109 20.42 -12.17 3.77
CA LYS A 109 20.34 -13.63 3.53
C LYS A 109 19.68 -14.44 4.65
N THR A 110 19.10 -13.79 5.65
CA THR A 110 18.25 -14.46 6.64
C THR A 110 16.92 -14.84 6.00
N GLN A 111 16.48 -16.09 6.18
CA GLN A 111 15.19 -16.56 5.70
C GLN A 111 14.18 -16.79 6.82
N ILE A 112 13.16 -15.94 6.76
CA ILE A 112 11.80 -16.05 7.27
C ILE A 112 11.01 -17.23 6.72
N ARG A 113 10.70 -18.32 7.41
CA ARG A 113 9.76 -19.33 6.86
C ARG A 113 8.71 -19.73 7.86
N PHE A 114 7.45 -19.66 7.45
CA PHE A 114 6.32 -20.10 8.26
C PHE A 114 5.19 -20.63 7.37
N ILE A 115 4.44 -21.58 7.93
CA ILE A 115 3.23 -22.16 7.33
C ILE A 115 2.04 -21.47 7.99
N THR A 116 1.12 -20.96 7.19
CA THR A 116 -0.02 -20.18 7.66
C THR A 116 -1.12 -20.15 6.60
N ASN A 117 -2.36 -20.07 7.06
CA ASN A 117 -3.52 -19.96 6.17
C ASN A 117 -3.88 -18.50 5.85
N GLU A 118 -3.41 -17.57 6.67
CA GLU A 118 -3.75 -16.16 6.57
C GLU A 118 -2.54 -15.28 6.91
N VAL A 119 -2.23 -14.37 6.00
CA VAL A 119 -1.19 -13.36 6.22
C VAL A 119 -1.71 -12.02 5.74
N SER A 120 -1.63 -11.03 6.62
CA SER A 120 -1.89 -9.64 6.26
C SER A 120 -0.57 -8.90 6.12
N MET A 121 -0.42 -8.17 5.03
CA MET A 121 0.72 -7.27 4.79
C MET A 121 0.19 -5.85 4.61
N PHE A 122 0.79 -4.91 5.33
CA PHE A 122 0.36 -3.51 5.34
C PHE A 122 1.42 -2.60 4.73
N GLY A 123 0.97 -1.61 3.97
CA GLY A 123 1.85 -0.61 3.35
C GLY A 123 2.69 -1.16 2.20
N VAL A 124 2.18 -2.17 1.50
CA VAL A 124 2.81 -2.79 0.33
C VAL A 124 2.86 -1.78 -0.81
N LYS A 125 4.08 -1.40 -1.22
CA LYS A 125 4.34 -0.56 -2.38
C LYS A 125 5.04 -1.34 -3.46
N ILE A 126 4.47 -1.42 -4.66
CA ILE A 126 5.04 -2.15 -5.80
C ILE A 126 5.01 -1.25 -7.03
N GLY A 127 6.18 -0.89 -7.58
CA GLY A 127 6.26 -0.07 -8.78
C GLY A 127 5.72 -0.77 -10.03
N ARG A 128 6.00 -2.08 -10.17
CA ARG A 128 5.50 -2.90 -11.26
C ARG A 128 5.38 -4.37 -10.85
N LEU A 129 4.20 -4.95 -11.05
CA LEU A 129 3.97 -6.40 -10.94
C LEU A 129 3.41 -6.90 -12.26
N GLU A 130 4.02 -7.94 -12.84
CA GLU A 130 3.54 -8.55 -14.07
C GLU A 130 3.37 -10.05 -13.88
N LEU A 131 2.17 -10.52 -14.15
CA LEU A 131 1.81 -11.92 -14.04
C LEU A 131 1.22 -12.35 -15.38
N SER A 132 1.61 -13.53 -15.84
CA SER A 132 1.16 -14.11 -17.11
C SER A 132 0.47 -15.44 -16.85
N ASP A 133 -0.55 -15.75 -17.65
CA ASP A 133 -1.32 -17.00 -17.56
C ASP A 133 -1.91 -17.28 -16.18
N ILE A 134 -2.38 -16.23 -15.48
CA ILE A 134 -3.01 -16.36 -14.17
C ILE A 134 -4.51 -16.13 -14.24
N LYS A 135 -5.23 -16.74 -13.31
CA LYS A 135 -6.62 -16.38 -13.01
C LYS A 135 -6.64 -15.18 -12.08
N PHE A 136 -7.50 -14.20 -12.35
CA PHE A 136 -7.67 -13.02 -11.50
C PHE A 136 -9.08 -12.45 -11.56
N ASP A 137 -9.45 -11.73 -10.49
CA ASP A 137 -10.62 -10.84 -10.42
C ASP A 137 -10.14 -9.43 -10.06
N ILE A 138 -10.62 -8.41 -10.77
CA ILE A 138 -10.38 -7.00 -10.50
C ILE A 138 -11.73 -6.33 -10.27
N GLU A 139 -11.87 -5.68 -9.14
CA GLU A 139 -13.03 -4.87 -8.78
C GLU A 139 -12.60 -3.42 -8.52
N SER A 140 -13.36 -2.49 -9.06
CA SER A 140 -13.28 -1.04 -8.87
C SER A 140 -14.70 -0.48 -8.89
N GLU A 141 -14.90 0.77 -8.43
CA GLU A 141 -16.23 1.37 -8.23
C GLU A 141 -17.17 1.22 -9.43
N ASN A 142 -16.64 1.26 -10.66
CA ASN A 142 -17.43 1.17 -11.89
C ASN A 142 -16.93 0.10 -12.87
N PHE A 143 -16.01 -0.77 -12.44
CA PHE A 143 -15.37 -1.73 -13.33
C PHE A 143 -15.11 -3.04 -12.61
N ASN A 144 -15.66 -4.12 -13.16
CA ASN A 144 -15.39 -5.48 -12.73
C ASN A 144 -14.88 -6.27 -13.93
N LEU A 145 -13.75 -6.95 -13.75
CA LEU A 145 -13.16 -7.80 -14.77
C LEU A 145 -12.64 -9.07 -14.12
N SER A 146 -12.94 -10.21 -14.72
CA SER A 146 -12.36 -11.48 -14.35
C SER A 146 -11.76 -12.16 -15.57
N SER A 147 -10.72 -12.96 -15.34
CA SER A 147 -10.13 -13.83 -16.34
C SER A 147 -9.74 -15.15 -15.70
N GLU A 148 -10.01 -16.26 -16.39
CA GLU A 148 -9.56 -17.60 -15.98
C GLU A 148 -8.10 -17.87 -16.37
N SER A 149 -7.58 -17.13 -17.34
CA SER A 149 -6.18 -17.19 -17.76
C SER A 149 -5.86 -15.95 -18.60
N GLY A 150 -4.95 -15.11 -18.13
CA GLY A 150 -4.47 -13.98 -18.90
C GLY A 150 -3.38 -13.20 -18.20
N PRO A 151 -2.79 -12.21 -18.89
CA PRO A 151 -1.82 -11.34 -18.29
C PRO A 151 -2.49 -10.23 -17.48
N VAL A 152 -1.89 -9.90 -16.34
CA VAL A 152 -2.19 -8.69 -15.58
C VAL A 152 -0.90 -7.97 -15.25
N ARG A 153 -0.91 -6.65 -15.43
CA ARG A 153 0.18 -5.75 -15.13
C ARG A 153 -0.33 -4.65 -14.22
N ILE A 154 0.29 -4.49 -13.06
CA ILE A 154 -0.05 -3.49 -12.06
C ILE A 154 1.08 -2.47 -11.99
N TYR A 155 0.74 -1.19 -11.96
CA TYR A 155 1.72 -0.10 -11.92
C TYR A 155 1.49 0.83 -10.74
N ASN A 156 2.55 1.06 -9.97
CA ASN A 156 2.59 1.92 -8.78
C ASN A 156 1.46 1.58 -7.80
N PHE A 157 1.37 0.32 -7.40
CA PHE A 157 0.46 -0.12 -6.36
C PHE A 157 0.91 0.42 -4.99
N PHE A 158 -0.05 0.88 -4.21
CA PHE A 158 0.10 1.18 -2.79
C PHE A 158 -1.14 0.78 -2.00
N GLY A 159 -0.97 -0.12 -1.04
CA GLY A 159 -2.07 -0.57 -0.19
C GLY A 159 -1.68 -1.79 0.63
N ASP A 160 -2.66 -2.66 0.86
CA ASP A 160 -2.52 -3.85 1.69
C ASP A 160 -2.64 -5.11 0.84
N ALA A 161 -2.03 -6.20 1.32
CA ALA A 161 -2.16 -7.52 0.71
C ALA A 161 -2.60 -8.54 1.74
N LEU A 162 -3.69 -9.26 1.45
CA LEU A 162 -4.18 -10.38 2.24
C LEU A 162 -3.93 -11.67 1.49
N ILE A 163 -3.27 -12.62 2.14
CA ILE A 163 -3.08 -13.97 1.61
C ILE A 163 -4.08 -14.89 2.28
N SER A 164 -4.75 -15.67 1.44
CA SER A 164 -5.60 -16.78 1.84
C SER A 164 -5.15 -18.05 1.11
N ASN A 165 -5.59 -19.22 1.58
CA ASN A 165 -5.27 -20.55 1.05
C ASN A 165 -5.38 -20.72 -0.48
N SER A 166 -6.14 -19.87 -1.18
CA SER A 166 -6.36 -20.00 -2.62
C SER A 166 -6.06 -18.74 -3.44
N SER A 167 -5.71 -17.63 -2.79
CA SER A 167 -5.55 -16.36 -3.50
C SER A 167 -4.78 -15.33 -2.69
N VAL A 168 -4.16 -14.40 -3.41
CA VAL A 168 -3.62 -13.16 -2.87
C VAL A 168 -4.55 -12.02 -3.27
N ILE A 169 -4.98 -11.22 -2.30
CA ILE A 169 -5.89 -10.10 -2.50
C ILE A 169 -5.09 -8.82 -2.23
N PHE A 170 -4.88 -8.00 -3.25
CA PHE A 170 -4.32 -6.67 -3.15
C PHE A 170 -5.46 -5.65 -3.07
N MET A 171 -5.48 -4.83 -2.03
CA MET A 171 -6.47 -3.77 -1.81
C MET A 171 -5.76 -2.44 -1.70
N GLY A 172 -6.04 -1.50 -2.61
CA GLY A 172 -5.42 -0.18 -2.55
C GLY A 172 -5.42 0.56 -3.86
N ASN A 173 -4.53 1.55 -3.95
CA ASN A 173 -4.46 2.47 -5.07
C ASN A 173 -3.44 2.00 -6.11
N VAL A 174 -3.78 2.18 -7.37
CA VAL A 174 -2.89 1.95 -8.51
C VAL A 174 -2.92 3.15 -9.45
N SER A 175 -1.82 3.36 -10.17
CA SER A 175 -1.80 4.34 -11.27
C SER A 175 -2.27 3.75 -12.60
N MET A 176 -2.19 2.43 -12.76
CA MET A 176 -2.67 1.72 -13.94
C MET A 176 -2.76 0.22 -13.65
N VAL A 177 -3.79 -0.42 -14.18
CA VAL A 177 -3.81 -1.89 -14.36
C VAL A 177 -4.09 -2.17 -15.81
N SER A 178 -3.36 -3.11 -16.42
CA SER A 178 -3.61 -3.50 -17.80
C SER A 178 -3.48 -5.00 -18.02
N GLY A 179 -4.15 -5.47 -19.07
CA GLY A 179 -4.02 -6.82 -19.59
C GLY A 179 -4.11 -6.81 -21.10
N ASP A 180 -4.51 -7.94 -21.68
CA ASP A 180 -4.63 -8.04 -23.14
C ASP A 180 -5.88 -7.31 -23.65
N GLY A 181 -5.66 -6.16 -24.28
CA GLY A 181 -6.71 -5.37 -24.92
C GLY A 181 -7.53 -4.47 -24.00
N TRP A 182 -7.12 -4.32 -22.73
CA TRP A 182 -7.79 -3.45 -21.76
C TRP A 182 -6.81 -2.78 -20.81
N GLU A 183 -7.19 -1.60 -20.30
CA GLU A 183 -6.47 -0.86 -19.28
C GLU A 183 -7.44 -0.05 -18.40
N ILE A 184 -7.08 0.10 -17.13
CA ILE A 184 -7.67 1.03 -16.16
C ILE A 184 -6.57 2.05 -15.86
N LYS A 185 -6.86 3.34 -16.04
CA LYS A 185 -5.95 4.47 -15.83
C LYS A 185 -6.65 5.54 -15.03
#